data_AF-A0A848FQG4-F1
#
_entry.id   AF-A0A848FQG4-F1
#
_cell.length_a   1.000
_cell.length_b   1.000
_cell.length_c   1.000
_cell.angle_alpha   90.00
_cell.angle_beta   90.00
_cell.angle_gamma   90.00
#
_symmetry.space_group_name_H-M   'P 1'
#
loop_
_entity.id
_entity.type
_entity.pdbx_description
1 polymer ?
#
loop_
_entity_poly.entity_id
_entity_poly.type
_entity_poly.pdbx_seq_one_letter_code
_entity_poly.pdbx_strand_id
1 'polypeptide(L)'
;MNRRNFLFRTGMIAPAVLMMPDMVVAEIQLDDADILLVQGMGTKTAGVTDSFLKSGGKVKEVKLGQLESVNWNGQRFTATTRGGAKVTAKKVAFNTAYMIDRERSMVLFPSLSKAFEVSYASEGIKDAPEFWAMPSKMIRQENAKGFVQKKKPAFMCVSA
;
A
#
# COMPACT_ATOMS: atom_id res chain seq x y z
N MET A 1 -1.79 50.62 -52.89
CA MET A 1 -1.54 51.78 -51.99
C MET A 1 -2.44 51.63 -50.78
N ASN A 2 -1.88 51.25 -49.63
CA ASN A 2 -1.35 52.15 -48.59
C ASN A 2 -2.44 52.88 -47.78
N ARG A 3 -2.44 52.53 -46.48
CA ARG A 3 -2.57 53.42 -45.30
C ARG A 3 -3.94 53.65 -44.64
N ARG A 4 -3.98 53.11 -43.41
CA ARG A 4 -4.33 53.76 -42.11
C ARG A 4 -5.82 53.76 -41.76
N ASN A 5 -6.23 52.90 -40.82
CA ASN A 5 -6.20 53.10 -39.36
C ASN A 5 -6.98 54.34 -38.91
N PHE A 6 -7.99 54.19 -38.04
CA PHE A 6 -7.82 54.28 -36.58
C PHE A 6 -9.20 54.24 -35.86
N LEU A 7 -9.25 53.38 -34.83
CA LEU A 7 -10.04 53.46 -33.58
C LEU A 7 -11.56 53.34 -33.64
N PHE A 8 -12.09 52.30 -32.97
CA PHE A 8 -12.68 52.38 -31.62
C PHE A 8 -12.45 51.01 -30.93
N ARG A 9 -11.62 50.92 -29.89
CA ARG A 9 -12.01 51.00 -28.46
C ARG A 9 -13.26 50.16 -28.14
N THR A 10 -13.06 48.94 -27.65
CA THR A 10 -13.32 48.48 -26.27
C THR A 10 -13.49 46.98 -26.27
N GLY A 11 -12.40 46.28 -25.99
CA GLY A 11 -12.41 44.87 -25.65
C GLY A 11 -11.16 44.65 -24.83
N MET A 12 -11.26 44.81 -23.51
CA MET A 12 -10.24 44.30 -22.60
C MET A 12 -10.06 42.83 -22.93
N ILE A 13 -8.97 42.49 -23.61
CA ILE A 13 -8.45 41.12 -23.55
C ILE A 13 -7.83 41.05 -22.17
N ALA A 14 -8.68 40.77 -21.17
CA ALA A 14 -8.20 40.12 -19.98
C ALA A 14 -7.44 38.88 -20.49
N PRO A 15 -6.18 38.66 -20.10
CA PRO A 15 -5.65 37.32 -20.21
C PRO A 15 -6.58 36.52 -19.31
N ALA A 16 -7.49 35.78 -19.93
CA ALA A 16 -8.09 34.63 -19.29
C ALA A 16 -6.89 33.74 -19.00
N VAL A 17 -6.33 33.95 -17.80
CA VAL A 17 -5.86 32.90 -16.93
C VAL A 17 -6.99 31.90 -16.94
N LEU A 18 -7.00 31.06 -17.98
CA LEU A 18 -7.72 29.82 -17.98
C LEU A 18 -7.09 29.08 -16.83
N MET A 19 -7.79 29.19 -15.71
CA MET A 19 -7.81 28.29 -14.60
C MET A 19 -7.81 26.87 -15.18
N MET A 20 -6.62 26.40 -15.55
CA MET A 20 -6.33 25.00 -15.32
C MET A 20 -6.53 24.87 -13.82
N PRO A 21 -7.45 24.02 -13.35
CA PRO A 21 -7.30 23.59 -11.98
C PRO A 21 -5.86 23.08 -11.94
N ASP A 22 -5.07 23.61 -11.02
CA ASP A 22 -3.89 22.90 -10.55
C ASP A 22 -4.37 21.46 -10.40
N MET A 23 -4.06 20.62 -11.39
CA MET A 23 -3.75 19.25 -11.10
C MET A 23 -2.56 19.43 -10.19
N VAL A 24 -2.88 19.59 -8.89
CA VAL A 24 -2.10 19.05 -7.81
C VAL A 24 -1.96 17.60 -8.23
N VAL A 25 -0.97 17.36 -9.08
CA VAL A 25 -0.19 16.16 -9.11
C VAL A 25 0.34 16.17 -7.69
N ALA A 26 -0.49 15.69 -6.76
CA ALA A 26 -0.03 15.17 -5.51
C ALA A 26 1.01 14.19 -5.98
N GLU A 27 2.28 14.58 -5.88
CA GLU A 27 3.41 13.70 -6.10
C GLU A 27 3.01 12.44 -5.35
N ILE A 28 2.66 11.40 -6.11
CA ILE A 28 2.21 10.15 -5.53
C ILE A 28 3.48 9.67 -4.85
N GLN A 29 3.57 9.91 -3.55
CA GLN A 29 4.77 9.68 -2.78
C GLN A 29 4.92 8.17 -2.71
N LEU A 30 5.70 7.65 -3.66
CA LEU A 30 5.87 6.23 -3.89
C LEU A 30 7.07 5.80 -3.05
N ASP A 31 6.78 5.32 -1.85
CA ASP A 31 7.82 4.83 -0.94
C ASP A 31 8.09 3.35 -1.27
N ASP A 32 9.32 3.01 -1.66
CA ASP A 32 9.72 1.63 -1.89
C ASP A 32 10.29 1.03 -0.60
N ALA A 33 9.63 -0.01 -0.09
CA ALA A 33 10.04 -0.76 1.09
C ALA A 33 10.37 -2.22 0.73
N ASP A 34 11.20 -2.87 1.54
CA ASP A 34 11.41 -4.33 1.42
C ASP A 34 10.19 -5.09 1.96
N ILE A 35 9.64 -4.58 3.07
CA ILE A 35 8.49 -5.15 3.75
C ILE A 35 7.53 -4.05 4.22
N LEU A 36 6.25 -4.26 3.92
CA LEU A 36 5.15 -3.52 4.52
C LEU A 36 4.61 -4.31 5.72
N LEU A 37 4.69 -3.72 6.91
CA LEU A 37 4.12 -4.28 8.13
C LEU A 37 2.82 -3.54 8.46
N VAL A 38 1.69 -4.24 8.32
CA VAL A 38 0.36 -3.71 8.58
C VAL A 38 -0.09 -4.09 9.98
N GLN A 39 -0.41 -3.10 10.81
CA GLN A 39 -0.86 -3.29 12.19
C GLN A 39 -2.37 -3.17 12.30
N GLY A 40 -3.02 -4.18 12.89
CA GLY A 40 -4.45 -4.13 13.19
C GLY A 40 -4.78 -3.13 14.32
N MET A 41 -6.07 -2.89 14.52
CA MET A 41 -6.52 -2.12 15.67
C MET A 41 -6.39 -2.96 16.95
N GLY A 42 -5.83 -2.36 18.01
CA GLY A 42 -5.64 -3.02 19.30
C GLY A 42 -4.52 -4.08 19.32
N THR A 43 -3.92 -4.40 18.18
CA THR A 43 -2.80 -5.35 18.05
C THR A 43 -1.49 -4.58 17.99
N LYS A 44 -1.00 -4.14 19.17
CA LYS A 44 0.39 -3.71 19.34
C LYS A 44 1.17 -4.80 20.06
N THR A 45 1.57 -5.83 19.31
CA THR A 45 2.61 -6.74 19.79
C THR A 45 3.96 -6.09 19.50
N ALA A 46 4.45 -5.28 20.44
CA ALA A 46 5.76 -4.62 20.33
C ALA A 46 6.86 -5.61 19.88
N GLY A 47 6.81 -6.86 20.38
CA GLY A 47 7.74 -7.91 19.99
C GLY A 47 7.68 -8.35 18.53
N VAL A 48 6.52 -8.26 17.85
CA VAL A 48 6.39 -8.58 16.42
C VAL A 48 7.04 -7.48 15.59
N THR A 49 6.70 -6.22 15.86
CA THR A 49 7.28 -5.06 15.18
C THR A 49 8.80 -5.01 15.36
N ASP A 50 9.29 -5.17 16.59
CA ASP A 50 10.72 -5.20 16.88
C ASP A 50 11.46 -6.32 16.15
N SER A 51 10.83 -7.50 16.03
CA SER A 51 11.43 -8.63 15.30
C SER A 51 11.61 -8.31 13.81
N PHE A 52 10.66 -7.62 13.18
CA PHE A 52 10.77 -7.18 11.79
C PHE A 52 11.74 -6.01 11.63
N LEU A 53 11.75 -5.03 12.53
CA LEU A 53 12.71 -3.92 12.49
C LEU A 53 14.17 -4.41 12.61
N LYS A 54 14.42 -5.41 13.47
CA LYS A 54 15.75 -6.01 13.67
C LYS A 54 16.12 -7.06 12.62
N SER A 55 15.27 -7.32 11.63
CA SER A 55 15.50 -8.34 10.60
C SER A 55 16.46 -7.89 9.48
N GLY A 56 16.75 -6.59 9.39
CA GLY A 56 17.73 -6.00 8.46
C GLY A 56 17.16 -5.53 7.12
N GLY A 57 15.84 -5.51 6.93
CA GLY A 57 15.19 -4.93 5.74
C GLY A 57 14.60 -3.54 5.98
N LYS A 58 14.37 -2.77 4.91
CA LYS A 58 13.62 -1.49 4.98
C LYS A 58 12.14 -1.80 5.27
N VAL A 59 11.75 -1.64 6.53
CA VAL A 59 10.38 -1.89 7.00
C VAL A 59 9.57 -0.60 6.96
N LYS A 60 8.40 -0.64 6.32
CA LYS A 60 7.40 0.41 6.41
C LYS A 60 6.22 -0.07 7.25
N GLU A 61 5.93 0.61 8.34
CA GLU A 61 4.75 0.33 9.16
C GLU A 61 3.56 1.17 8.70
N VAL A 62 2.38 0.55 8.58
CA VAL A 62 1.12 1.23 8.29
C VAL A 62 0.01 0.64 9.17
N LYS A 63 -0.92 1.46 9.65
CA LYS A 63 -2.09 0.95 10.38
C LYS A 63 -3.15 0.46 9.40
N LEU A 64 -3.80 -0.66 9.71
CA LEU A 64 -4.89 -1.21 8.88
C LEU A 64 -6.00 -0.18 8.62
N GLY A 65 -6.36 0.62 9.63
CA GLY A 65 -7.36 1.69 9.48
C GLY A 65 -6.95 2.85 8.56
N GLN A 66 -5.67 2.97 8.21
CA GLN A 66 -5.17 3.95 7.25
C GLN A 66 -5.11 3.41 5.83
N LEU A 67 -5.27 2.09 5.64
CA LEU A 67 -5.25 1.47 4.32
C LEU A 67 -6.63 1.60 3.64
N GLU A 68 -6.57 1.82 2.34
CA GLU A 68 -7.70 1.75 1.42
C GLU A 68 -7.65 0.44 0.63
N SER A 69 -6.47 0.06 0.13
CA SER A 69 -6.29 -1.20 -0.61
C SER A 69 -4.86 -1.74 -0.50
N VAL A 70 -4.73 -3.05 -0.67
CA VAL A 70 -3.43 -3.74 -0.88
C VAL A 70 -3.63 -4.71 -2.03
N ASN A 71 -2.88 -4.52 -3.11
CA ASN A 71 -3.00 -5.32 -4.33
C ASN A 71 -1.66 -5.91 -4.73
N TRP A 72 -1.67 -7.15 -5.23
CA TRP A 72 -0.52 -7.78 -5.85
C TRP A 72 -0.55 -7.56 -7.36
N ASN A 73 0.52 -6.99 -7.94
CA ASN A 73 0.59 -6.71 -9.38
C ASN A 73 1.40 -7.75 -10.19
N GLY A 74 1.77 -8.89 -9.59
CA GLY A 74 2.66 -9.88 -10.18
C GLY A 74 4.14 -9.73 -9.84
N GLN A 75 4.56 -8.57 -9.29
CA GLN A 75 5.95 -8.33 -8.89
C GLN A 75 6.10 -7.73 -7.48
N ARG A 76 5.19 -6.83 -7.09
CA ARG A 76 5.18 -6.15 -5.80
C ARG A 76 3.75 -6.00 -5.30
N PHE A 77 3.63 -5.90 -3.99
CA PHE A 77 2.44 -5.40 -3.34
C PHE A 77 2.42 -3.88 -3.42
N THR A 78 1.29 -3.33 -3.81
CA THR A 78 1.01 -1.89 -3.78
C THR A 78 -0.07 -1.65 -2.75
N ALA A 79 0.29 -0.94 -1.69
CA ALA A 79 -0.62 -0.50 -0.64
C ALA A 79 -0.97 0.96 -0.86
N THR A 80 -2.27 1.26 -0.97
CA THR A 80 -2.77 2.63 -1.05
C THR A 80 -3.39 3.00 0.30
N THR A 81 -2.91 4.10 0.88
CA THR A 81 -3.51 4.67 2.08
C THR A 81 -4.73 5.51 1.71
N ARG A 82 -5.66 5.69 2.66
CA ARG A 82 -6.84 6.56 2.50
C ARG A 82 -6.50 8.03 2.23
N GLY A 83 -5.24 8.44 2.48
CA GLY A 83 -4.73 9.76 2.14
C GLY A 83 -4.11 9.84 0.75
N GLY A 84 -4.22 8.79 -0.08
CA GLY A 84 -3.69 8.77 -1.45
C GLY A 84 -2.21 8.37 -1.58
N ALA A 85 -1.46 8.31 -0.47
CA ALA A 85 -0.07 7.84 -0.50
C ALA A 85 0.01 6.36 -0.87
N LYS A 86 1.01 6.00 -1.69
CA LYS A 86 1.22 4.63 -2.17
C LYS A 86 2.56 4.09 -1.66
N VAL A 87 2.54 2.88 -1.13
CA VAL A 87 3.74 2.17 -0.70
C VAL A 87 3.87 0.90 -1.53
N THR A 88 5.06 0.66 -2.09
CA THR A 88 5.36 -0.59 -2.80
C THR A 88 6.28 -1.46 -1.97
N ALA A 89 5.98 -2.75 -1.88
CA ALA A 89 6.80 -3.70 -1.15
C ALA A 89 6.84 -5.08 -1.82
N LYS A 90 7.97 -5.79 -1.73
CA LYS A 90 8.05 -7.18 -2.22
C LYS A 90 7.34 -8.15 -1.28
N LYS A 91 7.21 -7.79 -0.01
CA LYS A 91 6.61 -8.61 1.03
C LYS A 91 5.67 -7.79 1.88
N VAL A 92 4.61 -8.44 2.36
CA VAL A 92 3.65 -7.82 3.27
C VAL A 92 3.41 -8.75 4.46
N ALA A 93 3.40 -8.19 5.66
CA ALA A 93 3.03 -8.89 6.88
C ALA A 93 1.87 -8.14 7.56
N PHE A 94 0.77 -8.83 7.84
CA PHE A 94 -0.37 -8.32 8.58
C PHE A 94 -0.33 -8.86 10.00
N ASN A 95 -0.12 -7.98 10.99
CA ASN A 95 -0.21 -8.29 12.41
C ASN A 95 -1.60 -7.94 12.93
N THR A 96 -2.54 -8.86 12.73
CA THR A 96 -3.96 -8.69 13.08
C THR A 96 -4.67 -10.05 13.02
N ALA A 97 -5.86 -10.13 13.63
CA ALA A 97 -6.78 -11.23 13.34
C ALA A 97 -7.11 -11.26 11.83
N TYR A 98 -7.32 -12.46 11.30
CA TYR A 98 -7.62 -12.68 9.89
C TYR A 98 -8.50 -13.93 9.70
N MET A 99 -9.16 -13.99 8.56
CA MET A 99 -9.91 -15.16 8.08
C MET A 99 -9.48 -15.44 6.64
N ILE A 100 -9.26 -16.70 6.29
CA ILE A 100 -8.90 -17.09 4.92
C ILE A 100 -10.17 -17.57 4.22
N ASP A 101 -10.55 -16.85 3.17
CA ASP A 101 -11.57 -17.30 2.21
C ASP A 101 -10.84 -18.04 1.07
N ARG A 102 -10.90 -19.37 1.12
CA ARG A 102 -10.22 -20.22 0.12
C ARG A 102 -10.96 -20.24 -1.21
N GLU A 103 -12.29 -20.09 -1.19
CA GLU A 103 -13.11 -20.13 -2.41
C GLU A 103 -12.81 -18.90 -3.28
N ARG A 104 -12.65 -17.73 -2.64
CA ARG A 104 -12.31 -16.47 -3.32
C ARG A 104 -10.81 -16.17 -3.39
N SER A 105 -9.95 -17.05 -2.85
CA SER A 105 -8.50 -16.82 -2.73
C SER A 105 -8.13 -15.47 -2.08
N MET A 106 -8.84 -15.16 -1.00
CA MET A 106 -8.75 -13.88 -0.28
C MET A 106 -8.46 -14.07 1.21
N VAL A 107 -7.84 -13.06 1.79
CA VAL A 107 -7.69 -12.93 3.24
C VAL A 107 -8.52 -11.73 3.69
N LEU A 108 -9.35 -11.95 4.69
CA LEU A 108 -10.25 -10.98 5.27
C LEU A 108 -9.71 -10.53 6.61
N PHE A 109 -9.57 -9.23 6.80
CA PHE A 109 -9.10 -8.62 8.04
C PHE A 109 -10.22 -7.82 8.69
N PRO A 110 -10.50 -8.00 9.99
CA PRO A 110 -11.48 -7.17 10.69
C PRO A 110 -11.09 -5.69 10.64
N SER A 111 -12.03 -4.83 10.24
CA SER A 111 -11.88 -3.36 10.25
C SER A 111 -13.19 -2.71 10.73
N LEU A 112 -13.16 -1.41 11.05
CA LEU A 112 -14.26 -0.69 11.71
C LEU A 112 -15.61 -0.79 11.01
N SER A 113 -15.64 -0.74 9.68
CA SER A 113 -16.88 -0.62 8.90
C SER A 113 -17.16 -1.80 7.96
N LYS A 114 -16.10 -2.42 7.42
CA LYS A 114 -16.16 -3.60 6.55
C LYS A 114 -14.88 -4.40 6.73
N ALA A 115 -14.93 -5.72 6.53
CA ALA A 115 -13.71 -6.51 6.39
C ALA A 115 -12.81 -5.93 5.28
N PHE A 116 -11.54 -5.75 5.59
CA PHE A 116 -10.53 -5.36 4.61
C PHE A 116 -10.08 -6.61 3.88
N GLU A 117 -10.25 -6.63 2.55
CA GLU A 117 -10.04 -7.81 1.71
C GLU A 117 -8.69 -7.68 1.00
N VAL A 118 -7.87 -8.74 1.04
CA VAL A 118 -6.63 -8.83 0.27
C VAL A 118 -6.61 -10.12 -0.51
N SER A 119 -6.57 -10.02 -1.84
CA SER A 119 -6.37 -11.19 -2.71
C SER A 119 -4.91 -11.61 -2.68
N TYR A 120 -4.66 -12.90 -2.42
CA TYR A 120 -3.30 -13.48 -2.52
C TYR A 120 -3.11 -14.33 -3.78
N ALA A 121 -4.18 -14.58 -4.54
CA ALA A 121 -4.11 -15.14 -5.88
C ALA A 121 -5.04 -14.36 -6.82
N SER A 122 -4.65 -14.26 -8.08
CA SER A 122 -5.53 -13.84 -9.17
C SER A 122 -5.33 -14.81 -10.33
N GLU A 123 -6.41 -15.14 -11.02
CA GLU A 123 -6.34 -15.93 -12.24
C GLU A 123 -5.35 -15.29 -13.22
N GLY A 124 -4.42 -16.09 -13.75
CA GLY A 124 -3.40 -15.62 -14.71
C GLY A 124 -2.10 -15.06 -14.10
N ILE A 125 -1.97 -14.94 -12.78
CA ILE A 125 -0.70 -14.53 -12.15
C ILE A 125 0.22 -15.74 -11.98
N LYS A 126 1.31 -15.77 -12.76
CA LYS A 126 2.29 -16.87 -12.77
C LYS A 126 3.10 -16.97 -11.47
N ASP A 127 3.32 -15.82 -10.79
CA ASP A 127 4.12 -15.70 -9.58
C ASP A 127 3.26 -15.20 -8.42
N ALA A 128 2.40 -16.08 -7.89
CA ALA A 128 1.65 -15.79 -6.69
C ALA A 128 2.60 -15.71 -5.46
N PRO A 129 2.36 -14.77 -4.53
CA PRO A 129 3.17 -14.67 -3.32
C PRO A 129 2.98 -15.91 -2.43
N GLU A 130 4.06 -16.35 -1.78
CA GLU A 130 3.96 -17.42 -0.78
C GLU A 130 3.16 -16.96 0.43
N PHE A 131 2.08 -17.67 0.76
CA PHE A 131 1.23 -17.36 1.92
C PHE A 131 1.74 -18.05 3.19
N TRP A 132 1.90 -17.28 4.26
CA TRP A 132 2.37 -17.72 5.58
C TRP A 132 1.37 -17.28 6.65
N ALA A 133 1.06 -18.17 7.57
CA ALA A 133 0.20 -17.90 8.71
C ALA A 133 0.89 -18.40 9.98
N MET A 134 1.07 -17.53 10.97
CA MET A 134 1.73 -17.93 12.20
C MET A 134 1.23 -17.18 13.44
N PRO A 135 1.23 -17.83 14.62
CA PRO A 135 0.94 -17.16 15.88
C PRO A 135 2.01 -16.11 16.20
N SER A 136 1.58 -14.99 16.80
CA SER A 136 2.44 -13.89 17.24
C SER A 136 3.56 -14.36 18.17
N LYS A 137 3.28 -15.35 19.03
CA LYS A 137 4.24 -15.97 19.96
C LYS A 137 5.40 -16.69 19.26
N MET A 138 5.22 -17.07 18.00
CA MET A 138 6.25 -17.73 17.19
C MET A 138 7.07 -16.73 16.36
N ILE A 139 6.66 -15.46 16.30
CA ILE A 139 7.46 -14.43 15.65
C ILE A 139 8.64 -14.07 16.54
N ARG A 140 9.81 -14.56 16.13
CA ARG A 140 11.11 -14.17 16.66
C ARG A 140 11.92 -13.52 15.55
N GLN A 141 13.01 -12.83 15.90
CA GLN A 141 13.90 -12.18 14.94
C GLN A 141 14.38 -13.13 13.83
N GLU A 142 14.68 -14.39 14.16
CA GLU A 142 15.11 -15.41 13.18
C GLU A 142 14.04 -15.71 12.13
N ASN A 143 12.78 -15.87 12.56
CA ASN A 143 11.65 -16.14 11.67
C ASN A 143 11.30 -14.91 10.84
N ALA A 144 11.34 -13.72 11.44
CA ALA A 144 11.15 -12.45 10.72
C ALA A 144 12.25 -12.24 9.67
N LYS A 145 13.52 -12.52 10.02
CA LYS A 145 14.66 -12.49 9.10
C LYS A 145 14.52 -13.51 7.97
N GLY A 146 14.13 -14.74 8.29
CA GLY A 146 13.85 -15.78 7.30
C GLY A 146 12.77 -15.36 6.29
N PHE A 147 11.71 -14.70 6.77
CA PHE A 147 10.68 -14.13 5.90
C PHE A 147 11.23 -13.00 5.02
N VAL A 148 11.94 -12.03 5.60
CA VAL A 148 12.47 -10.87 4.86
C VAL A 148 13.49 -11.29 3.80
N GLN A 149 14.33 -12.28 4.09
CA GLN A 149 15.39 -12.76 3.19
C GLN A 149 14.92 -13.71 2.08
N LYS A 150 13.65 -14.11 2.06
CA LYS A 150 13.11 -14.94 0.98
C LYS A 150 13.28 -14.26 -0.38
N LYS A 151 13.70 -15.05 -1.39
CA LYS A 151 13.83 -14.59 -2.78
C LYS A 151 12.47 -14.34 -3.43
N LYS A 152 11.47 -15.16 -3.09
CA LYS A 152 10.11 -15.05 -3.64
C LYS A 152 9.30 -13.97 -2.91
N PRO A 153 8.31 -13.35 -3.59
CA PRO A 153 7.29 -12.53 -2.95
C PRO A 153 6.56 -13.34 -1.89
N ALA A 154 6.21 -12.69 -0.78
CA ALA A 154 5.62 -13.40 0.34
C ALA A 154 4.61 -12.53 1.09
N PHE A 155 3.57 -13.20 1.57
CA PHE A 155 2.48 -12.63 2.34
C PHE A 155 2.39 -13.36 3.67
N MET A 156 2.42 -12.63 4.78
CA MET A 156 2.34 -13.21 6.12
C MET A 156 1.15 -12.66 6.88
N CYS A 157 0.42 -13.55 7.55
CA CYS A 157 -0.54 -13.21 8.59
C CYS A 157 0.00 -13.63 9.96
N VAL A 158 0.00 -12.69 10.89
CA VAL A 158 0.39 -12.88 12.29
C VAL A 158 -0.83 -12.59 13.16
N SER A 159 -1.34 -13.61 13.84
CA SER A 159 -2.46 -13.47 14.78
C SER A 159 -2.02 -13.68 16.22
N ALA A 160 -2.71 -13.03 17.17
CA ALA A 160 -2.50 -13.22 18.60
C ALA A 160 -2.70 -14.68 19.03
#